data_AF-A0A937N368-F1
#
_entry.id   AF-A0A937N368-F1
#
_cell.length_a   1.000
_cell.length_b   1.000
_cell.length_c   1.000
_cell.angle_alpha   90.00
_cell.angle_beta   90.00
_cell.angle_gamma   90.00
#
_symmetry.space_group_name_H-M   'P 1'
#
loop_
_entity.id
_entity.type
_entity.pdbx_description
1 polymer ?
#
loop_
_entity_poly.entity_id
_entity_poly.type
_entity_poly.pdbx_seq_one_letter_code
_entity_poly.pdbx_strand_id
1 'polypeptide(L)'
;MKCPLTFTVFVGFFLVSSTASLGAGELPRPVADYTWSPEQSPSGAAAPNLIAFRGGSALEFSNARKTVVDLAAGPQGEGLRLTGPLTLAMVVQLTAEPETKKPFVSKWHCTDGGRSYELGIMPDRRLFLAISASGKYDGHAKEVFSTRILEIGRPYAIVGVFEPEKQMAIYVNGFPSGRLRGDVPSSIHDNPTPALLGARPPVQLHVDALIGKLSVFDCAFDPKSVTAWAESQKLTDDPGPAMASFEDALFAEDQKLPPVRAITRGPKFHWFSYYDKFQFDPTDRYALGMEVDFEHRSPKPDDVIKIGMVDLEDDDRWIELGESRAWCWQQGCMLQWRPGSDTEILWNDRDDDRFVCRVLDVETRQMRTLPAPIHHVSPNGKSALVTDVGRVGEMRPGYGYVGIADQNRDVMAPEDSGLWLMDLDTGESRLAISIAQVAKIPYRGQSPDDKHYFNHIQWSPDGKRFLFLNRGRGVSTRMFTAGADGSDLRLVNLNSSHYTWRDSNTILVWVGSYLLVPDDDSLSSTVLWRAPNGHQSYIPGTNLEWIVTDTYPMGTPRQQHLYLYHVPTKRIVPIGHFDSPPEYGGEWRCDTHPRVSRDGTKVVFDSPCGGNGRQMYLIDISSVIGKERSQ
;
A
#
# COMPACT_ATOMS: atom_id res chain seq x y z
N MET A 1 -74.40 -28.37 -14.84
CA MET A 1 -73.91 -27.72 -16.09
C MET A 1 -73.51 -26.27 -15.76
N LYS A 2 -72.85 -25.60 -16.71
CA LYS A 2 -72.16 -24.29 -16.62
C LYS A 2 -72.89 -23.16 -15.87
N CYS A 3 -72.09 -22.24 -15.29
CA CYS A 3 -72.49 -20.90 -14.78
C CYS A 3 -73.21 -20.03 -15.83
N PRO A 4 -73.90 -18.95 -15.41
CA PRO A 4 -73.25 -17.62 -15.41
C PRO A 4 -73.53 -16.71 -14.18
N LEU A 5 -72.91 -15.51 -14.18
CA LEU A 5 -72.90 -14.45 -13.15
C LEU A 5 -74.27 -13.72 -13.00
N THR A 6 -74.51 -12.85 -12.00
CA THR A 6 -74.28 -11.37 -12.08
C THR A 6 -74.63 -10.61 -10.76
N PHE A 7 -73.66 -9.85 -10.22
CA PHE A 7 -73.66 -8.59 -9.41
C PHE A 7 -74.58 -8.21 -8.20
N THR A 8 -73.89 -7.57 -7.23
CA THR A 8 -74.26 -6.46 -6.29
C THR A 8 -75.21 -6.66 -5.09
N VAL A 9 -74.66 -6.46 -3.87
CA VAL A 9 -75.27 -5.70 -2.75
C VAL A 9 -74.16 -4.90 -2.03
N PHE A 10 -74.47 -3.68 -1.55
CA PHE A 10 -73.55 -2.78 -0.84
C PHE A 10 -74.09 -2.44 0.56
N VAL A 11 -73.46 -2.95 1.63
CA VAL A 11 -73.62 -2.59 3.07
C VAL A 11 -72.33 -3.07 3.79
N GLY A 12 -71.74 -2.43 4.81
CA GLY A 12 -72.01 -1.10 5.40
C GLY A 12 -71.62 -1.02 6.89
N PHE A 13 -70.40 -0.55 7.19
CA PHE A 13 -69.81 -0.14 8.49
C PHE A 13 -70.13 -0.93 9.79
N PHE A 14 -69.09 -1.45 10.47
CA PHE A 14 -68.68 -0.97 11.81
C PHE A 14 -67.25 -1.46 12.20
N LEU A 15 -66.63 -0.81 13.19
CA LEU A 15 -65.21 -0.95 13.59
C LEU A 15 -64.90 -2.19 14.44
N VAL A 16 -63.66 -2.71 14.31
CA VAL A 16 -62.81 -3.16 15.44
C VAL A 16 -61.36 -2.72 15.16
N SER A 17 -60.61 -2.36 16.20
CA SER A 17 -59.26 -1.77 16.12
C SER A 17 -58.11 -2.77 16.23
N SER A 18 -56.90 -2.26 15.95
CA SER A 18 -55.60 -2.76 16.44
C SER A 18 -55.05 -4.09 15.89
N THR A 19 -54.08 -3.97 14.98
CA THR A 19 -52.71 -4.44 15.27
C THR A 19 -51.73 -3.29 15.06
N ALA A 20 -50.72 -3.19 15.93
CA ALA A 20 -49.79 -2.06 15.99
C ALA A 20 -48.61 -2.20 15.00
N SER A 21 -47.90 -1.09 14.80
CA SER A 21 -46.70 -1.01 13.98
C SER A 21 -45.52 -1.83 14.53
N LEU A 22 -44.70 -2.33 13.61
CA LEU A 22 -43.25 -2.50 13.82
C LEU A 22 -42.59 -1.45 12.95
N GLY A 23 -42.08 -0.39 13.57
CA GLY A 23 -41.68 0.83 12.87
C GLY A 23 -40.40 0.68 12.05
N ALA A 24 -40.36 1.35 10.91
CA ALA A 24 -39.10 1.95 10.48
C ALA A 24 -38.65 2.90 11.61
N GLY A 25 -37.41 2.74 12.09
CA GLY A 25 -36.85 3.66 13.07
C GLY A 25 -36.86 5.07 12.49
N GLU A 26 -37.46 6.03 13.20
CA GLU A 26 -37.42 7.43 12.81
C GLU A 26 -35.94 7.85 12.71
N LEU A 27 -35.51 8.38 11.56
CA LEU A 27 -34.14 8.86 11.41
C LEU A 27 -33.87 9.93 12.47
N PRO A 28 -32.66 9.96 13.09
CA PRO A 28 -32.30 11.01 14.03
C PRO A 28 -32.55 12.40 13.43
N ARG A 29 -32.98 13.36 14.25
CA ARG A 29 -33.17 14.73 13.75
C ARG A 29 -31.80 15.36 13.46
N PRO A 30 -31.60 15.97 12.29
CA PRO A 30 -30.34 16.65 11.98
C PRO A 30 -30.17 17.90 12.87
N VAL A 31 -28.92 18.18 13.25
CA VAL A 31 -28.54 19.44 13.90
C VAL A 31 -28.43 20.59 12.91
N ALA A 32 -28.19 20.27 11.63
CA ALA A 32 -28.33 21.19 10.51
C ALA A 32 -28.82 20.44 9.26
N ASP A 33 -29.78 21.01 8.54
CA ASP A 33 -30.38 20.42 7.34
C ASP A 33 -30.55 21.50 6.25
N TYR A 34 -29.82 21.31 5.15
CA TYR A 34 -29.73 22.26 4.05
C TYR A 34 -30.38 21.67 2.79
N THR A 35 -31.40 22.38 2.30
CA THR A 35 -32.07 22.16 1.02
C THR A 35 -32.18 23.47 0.26
N TRP A 36 -32.28 23.40 -1.07
CA TRP A 36 -32.13 24.59 -1.91
C TRP A 36 -33.41 24.91 -2.68
N SER A 37 -33.90 26.14 -2.50
CA SER A 37 -34.98 26.75 -3.28
C SER A 37 -34.55 28.15 -3.74
N PRO A 38 -35.24 28.80 -4.68
CA PRO A 38 -34.93 30.18 -5.10
C PRO A 38 -34.90 31.19 -3.95
N GLU A 39 -35.72 30.97 -2.92
CA GLU A 39 -35.84 31.83 -1.73
C GLU A 39 -34.75 31.54 -0.67
N GLN A 40 -34.16 30.35 -0.70
CA GLN A 40 -33.17 29.87 0.28
C GLN A 40 -31.73 29.83 -0.28
N SER A 41 -31.55 30.09 -1.57
CA SER A 41 -30.25 30.00 -2.24
C SER A 41 -29.39 31.24 -1.96
N PRO A 42 -28.07 31.08 -1.75
CA PRO A 42 -27.14 32.20 -1.67
C PRO A 42 -27.17 33.07 -2.94
N SER A 43 -26.93 34.37 -2.80
CA SER A 43 -26.88 35.33 -3.91
C SER A 43 -25.60 36.15 -3.87
N GLY A 44 -25.15 36.60 -5.05
CA GLY A 44 -23.90 37.36 -5.21
C GLY A 44 -23.06 36.85 -6.39
N ALA A 45 -22.01 37.59 -6.74
CA ALA A 45 -21.19 37.32 -7.93
C ALA A 45 -20.42 35.98 -7.91
N ALA A 46 -20.20 35.41 -6.72
CA ALA A 46 -19.58 34.10 -6.52
C ALA A 46 -20.57 33.06 -5.91
N ALA A 47 -21.88 33.32 -5.99
CA ALA A 47 -22.87 32.33 -5.55
C ALA A 47 -22.95 31.17 -6.56
N PRO A 48 -23.13 29.91 -6.10
CA PRO A 48 -23.42 28.78 -6.98
C PRO A 48 -24.79 28.94 -7.66
N ASN A 49 -24.96 28.38 -8.85
CA ASN A 49 -26.26 28.41 -9.54
C ASN A 49 -27.22 27.41 -8.91
N LEU A 50 -28.51 27.74 -8.81
CA LEU A 50 -29.54 26.76 -8.51
C LEU A 50 -29.91 25.99 -9.80
N ILE A 51 -29.72 24.67 -9.80
CA ILE A 51 -29.98 23.77 -10.92
C ILE A 51 -31.06 22.75 -10.52
N ALA A 52 -31.95 22.42 -11.46
CA ALA A 52 -32.93 21.34 -11.28
C ALA A 52 -32.22 19.98 -11.12
N PHE A 53 -32.56 19.24 -10.07
CA PHE A 53 -31.85 18.03 -9.66
C PHE A 53 -32.83 16.92 -9.27
N ARG A 54 -32.36 15.68 -9.04
CA ARG A 54 -33.23 14.50 -8.85
C ARG A 54 -34.22 14.71 -7.69
N GLY A 55 -35.48 14.99 -8.01
CA GLY A 55 -36.56 15.19 -7.03
C GLY A 55 -36.54 16.54 -6.30
N GLY A 56 -35.76 17.52 -6.75
CA GLY A 56 -35.63 18.83 -6.11
C GLY A 56 -34.63 19.74 -6.83
N SER A 57 -33.75 20.40 -6.08
CA SER A 57 -32.72 21.31 -6.61
C SER A 57 -31.35 20.98 -6.03
N ALA A 58 -30.30 21.38 -6.76
CA ALA A 58 -28.91 21.36 -6.29
C ALA A 58 -28.25 22.71 -6.54
N LEU A 59 -27.23 23.04 -5.76
CA LEU A 59 -26.33 24.14 -6.03
C LEU A 59 -25.15 23.64 -6.88
N GLU A 60 -24.88 24.34 -7.99
CA GLU A 60 -23.78 24.06 -8.90
C GLU A 60 -22.51 24.81 -8.45
N PHE A 61 -21.54 24.03 -7.98
CA PHE A 61 -20.22 24.51 -7.62
C PHE A 61 -19.25 24.36 -8.80
N SER A 62 -18.38 25.36 -8.96
CA SER A 62 -17.38 25.45 -10.01
C SER A 62 -16.12 26.14 -9.49
N ASN A 63 -14.96 25.54 -9.78
CA ASN A 63 -13.64 26.09 -9.51
C ASN A 63 -13.35 27.34 -10.35
N ALA A 64 -13.75 27.33 -11.62
CA ALA A 64 -13.58 28.48 -12.51
C ALA A 64 -14.31 29.74 -12.01
N ARG A 65 -15.50 29.56 -11.41
CA ARG A 65 -16.29 30.66 -10.81
C ARG A 65 -16.00 30.93 -9.34
N LYS A 66 -15.16 30.11 -8.69
CA LYS A 66 -14.81 30.18 -7.25
C LYS A 66 -16.05 30.22 -6.35
N THR A 67 -17.04 29.38 -6.65
CA THR A 67 -18.31 29.35 -5.92
C THR A 67 -18.16 28.71 -4.55
N VAL A 68 -18.77 29.30 -3.54
CA VAL A 68 -18.72 28.82 -2.15
C VAL A 68 -19.99 29.22 -1.41
N VAL A 69 -20.39 28.45 -0.39
CA VAL A 69 -21.41 28.84 0.58
C VAL A 69 -20.84 28.77 1.98
N ASP A 70 -21.00 29.83 2.76
CA ASP A 70 -20.71 29.80 4.20
C ASP A 70 -21.94 29.28 4.95
N LEU A 71 -21.83 28.07 5.50
CA LEU A 71 -22.90 27.42 6.25
C LEU A 71 -23.07 28.02 7.66
N ALA A 72 -22.04 28.71 8.17
CA ALA A 72 -22.06 29.37 9.47
C ALA A 72 -22.77 30.73 9.46
N ALA A 73 -22.96 31.33 8.28
CA ALA A 73 -23.72 32.59 8.11
C ALA A 73 -25.25 32.41 8.23
N GLY A 74 -25.75 31.18 8.30
CA GLY A 74 -27.17 30.86 8.48
C GLY A 74 -27.57 30.59 9.94
N PRO A 75 -28.88 30.54 10.25
CA PRO A 75 -29.39 30.35 11.62
C PRO A 75 -29.05 28.99 12.26
N GLN A 76 -28.52 28.03 11.47
CA GLN A 76 -28.07 26.71 11.94
C GLN A 76 -26.55 26.65 12.20
N GLY A 77 -25.81 27.76 12.02
CA GLY A 77 -24.34 27.79 12.03
C GLY A 77 -23.68 27.31 13.33
N GLU A 78 -24.33 27.49 14.49
CA GLU A 78 -23.84 26.96 15.77
C GLU A 78 -23.85 25.42 15.82
N GLY A 79 -24.80 24.77 15.14
CA GLY A 79 -24.97 23.31 15.09
C GLY A 79 -23.84 22.57 14.36
N LEU A 80 -22.88 23.28 13.78
CA LEU A 80 -21.72 22.73 13.07
C LEU A 80 -20.44 22.68 13.93
N ARG A 81 -20.50 23.07 15.21
CA ARG A 81 -19.39 22.95 16.18
C ARG A 81 -19.48 21.63 16.96
N LEU A 82 -19.36 20.53 16.24
CA LEU A 82 -19.47 19.18 16.79
C LEU A 82 -18.11 18.68 17.30
N THR A 83 -18.10 18.08 18.49
CA THR A 83 -16.90 17.50 19.14
C THR A 83 -16.98 15.98 19.34
N GLY A 84 -18.19 15.41 19.30
CA GLY A 84 -18.47 13.99 19.51
C GLY A 84 -18.69 13.23 18.19
N PRO A 85 -19.60 12.22 18.18
CA PRO A 85 -19.99 11.54 16.95
C PRO A 85 -20.53 12.49 15.88
N LEU A 86 -20.34 12.12 14.62
CA LEU A 86 -20.73 12.93 13.47
C LEU A 86 -21.24 12.03 12.34
N THR A 87 -22.36 12.40 11.74
CA THR A 87 -22.75 11.92 10.41
C THR A 87 -22.95 13.09 9.46
N LEU A 88 -22.25 13.06 8.32
CA LEU A 88 -22.41 13.97 7.19
C LEU A 88 -23.06 13.20 6.04
N ALA A 89 -24.33 13.50 5.75
CA ALA A 89 -25.08 12.83 4.69
C ALA A 89 -25.45 13.84 3.60
N MET A 90 -25.03 13.61 2.35
CA MET A 90 -25.28 14.54 1.26
C MET A 90 -25.50 13.86 -0.09
N VAL A 91 -26.19 14.54 -1.00
CA VAL A 91 -26.35 14.09 -2.39
C VAL A 91 -25.41 14.90 -3.29
N VAL A 92 -24.51 14.22 -4.00
CA VAL A 92 -23.51 14.86 -4.87
C VAL A 92 -23.50 14.28 -6.27
N GLN A 93 -23.15 15.09 -7.26
CA GLN A 93 -22.84 14.66 -8.61
C GLN A 93 -21.60 15.42 -9.10
N LEU A 94 -20.54 14.73 -9.48
CA LEU A 94 -19.36 15.37 -10.06
C LEU A 94 -19.69 15.94 -11.45
N THR A 95 -19.21 17.15 -11.74
CA THR A 95 -19.39 17.80 -13.07
C THR A 95 -18.10 17.83 -13.89
N ALA A 96 -16.94 17.65 -13.25
CA ALA A 96 -15.63 17.53 -13.91
C ALA A 96 -14.70 16.58 -13.14
N GLU A 97 -13.55 16.25 -13.73
CA GLU A 97 -12.50 15.49 -13.04
C GLU A 97 -11.84 16.36 -11.95
N PRO A 98 -11.68 15.87 -10.71
CA PRO A 98 -11.01 16.61 -9.65
C PRO A 98 -9.49 16.66 -9.85
N GLU A 99 -8.95 17.81 -10.21
CA GLU A 99 -7.49 18.01 -10.39
C GLU A 99 -6.67 17.78 -9.10
N THR A 100 -7.28 18.02 -7.94
CA THR A 100 -6.67 17.98 -6.60
C THR A 100 -7.69 17.48 -5.58
N LYS A 101 -7.23 17.18 -4.34
CA LYS A 101 -8.12 16.86 -3.21
C LYS A 101 -8.98 18.08 -2.88
N LYS A 102 -10.30 17.98 -3.02
CA LYS A 102 -11.27 19.07 -2.89
C LYS A 102 -12.42 18.66 -1.94
N PRO A 103 -12.76 19.44 -0.89
CA PRO A 103 -13.90 19.14 -0.04
C PRO A 103 -15.24 19.44 -0.73
N PHE A 104 -16.27 18.65 -0.43
CA PHE A 104 -17.67 19.06 -0.64
C PHE A 104 -18.14 19.91 0.53
N VAL A 105 -17.87 19.47 1.76
CA VAL A 105 -18.09 20.25 3.00
C VAL A 105 -16.81 20.23 3.84
N SER A 106 -16.46 21.38 4.41
CA SER A 106 -15.20 21.55 5.14
C SER A 106 -15.32 22.56 6.28
N LYS A 107 -15.00 22.12 7.49
CA LYS A 107 -14.66 22.99 8.64
C LYS A 107 -13.16 22.89 8.92
N TRP A 108 -12.34 23.33 7.96
CA TRP A 108 -10.90 23.02 7.94
C TRP A 108 -10.04 24.17 7.43
N HIS A 109 -9.49 24.97 8.32
CA HIS A 109 -8.49 25.99 8.00
C HIS A 109 -7.08 25.39 7.98
N CYS A 110 -6.28 25.73 6.98
CA CYS A 110 -4.90 25.25 6.83
C CYS A 110 -3.88 25.96 7.75
N THR A 111 -4.25 26.25 9.00
CA THR A 111 -3.38 26.79 10.06
C THR A 111 -3.40 25.88 11.29
N ASP A 112 -2.44 26.06 12.19
CA ASP A 112 -2.49 25.40 13.50
C ASP A 112 -3.77 25.80 14.27
N GLY A 113 -4.37 24.84 14.97
CA GLY A 113 -5.70 25.00 15.62
C GLY A 113 -6.89 25.17 14.64
N GLY A 114 -6.68 25.14 13.33
CA GLY A 114 -7.69 25.48 12.32
C GLY A 114 -8.55 24.31 11.82
N ARG A 115 -8.20 23.07 12.18
CA ARG A 115 -8.75 21.86 11.54
C ARG A 115 -9.82 21.19 12.39
N SER A 116 -10.89 20.71 11.77
CA SER A 116 -11.98 19.99 12.45
C SER A 116 -12.38 18.75 11.64
N TYR A 117 -13.24 18.90 10.63
CA TYR A 117 -13.69 17.80 9.75
C TYR A 117 -13.86 18.23 8.28
N GLU A 118 -13.77 17.27 7.37
CA GLU A 118 -14.10 17.42 5.94
C GLU A 118 -14.70 16.14 5.36
N LEU A 119 -15.63 16.28 4.40
CA LEU A 119 -16.05 15.20 3.49
C LEU A 119 -15.94 15.71 2.05
N GLY A 120 -15.23 14.98 1.19
CA GLY A 120 -14.84 15.46 -0.14
C GLY A 120 -14.41 14.38 -1.12
N ILE A 121 -13.73 14.81 -2.18
CA ILE A 121 -13.28 13.99 -3.31
C ILE A 121 -11.77 14.08 -3.53
N MET A 122 -11.16 12.95 -3.88
CA MET A 122 -9.76 12.78 -4.28
C MET A 122 -9.60 12.85 -5.81
N PRO A 123 -8.38 13.07 -6.34
CA PRO A 123 -8.14 13.10 -7.79
C PRO A 123 -8.49 11.83 -8.55
N ASP A 124 -8.54 10.68 -7.87
CA ASP A 124 -8.98 9.40 -8.45
C ASP A 124 -10.50 9.15 -8.27
N ARG A 125 -11.26 10.21 -7.98
CA ARG A 125 -12.70 10.25 -7.70
C ARG A 125 -13.17 9.32 -6.58
N ARG A 126 -12.27 8.90 -5.68
CA ARG A 126 -12.66 8.32 -4.38
C ARG A 126 -13.02 9.43 -3.41
N LEU A 127 -14.01 9.18 -2.57
CA LEU A 127 -14.38 10.05 -1.46
C LEU A 127 -13.31 10.00 -0.36
N PHE A 128 -13.22 11.06 0.42
CA PHE A 128 -12.48 11.06 1.69
C PHE A 128 -13.34 11.68 2.80
N LEU A 129 -13.20 11.14 4.02
CA LEU A 129 -13.70 11.73 5.26
C LEU A 129 -12.47 11.94 6.15
N ALA A 130 -12.22 13.19 6.56
CA ALA A 130 -11.11 13.57 7.41
C ALA A 130 -11.61 14.12 8.75
N ILE A 131 -10.98 13.71 9.85
CA ILE A 131 -11.28 14.14 11.22
C ILE A 131 -9.96 14.52 11.93
N SER A 132 -9.94 15.64 12.64
CA SER A 132 -8.80 16.08 13.47
C SER A 132 -9.25 16.30 14.91
N ALA A 133 -8.66 15.59 15.87
CA ALA A 133 -8.86 15.85 17.31
C ALA A 133 -8.00 17.01 17.85
N SER A 134 -6.89 17.33 17.17
CA SER A 134 -5.86 18.24 17.69
C SER A 134 -5.89 19.65 17.10
N GLY A 135 -6.59 19.85 15.98
CA GLY A 135 -6.55 21.08 15.19
C GLY A 135 -5.25 21.31 14.40
N LYS A 136 -4.18 20.53 14.66
CA LYS A 136 -2.82 20.82 14.20
C LYS A 136 -2.51 20.48 12.75
N TYR A 137 -1.56 21.22 12.17
CA TYR A 137 -1.22 21.13 10.74
C TYR A 137 -0.53 19.81 10.33
N ASP A 138 0.12 19.12 11.27
CA ASP A 138 1.10 18.06 11.00
C ASP A 138 1.03 16.85 11.95
N GLY A 139 0.14 16.88 12.97
CA GLY A 139 0.10 15.85 14.02
C GLY A 139 -0.87 14.68 13.82
N HIS A 140 -2.19 14.94 13.80
CA HIS A 140 -3.19 13.91 14.16
C HIS A 140 -4.52 13.96 13.37
N ALA A 141 -4.47 14.38 12.10
CA ALA A 141 -5.62 14.21 11.19
C ALA A 141 -5.71 12.75 10.75
N LYS A 142 -6.88 12.12 10.90
CA LYS A 142 -7.18 10.77 10.42
C LYS A 142 -8.13 10.84 9.24
N GLU A 143 -7.91 9.97 8.27
CA GLU A 143 -8.66 9.97 7.02
C GLU A 143 -9.08 8.53 6.67
N VAL A 144 -10.32 8.39 6.23
CA VAL A 144 -10.80 7.18 5.55
C VAL A 144 -11.17 7.54 4.12
N PHE A 145 -10.90 6.64 3.18
CA PHE A 145 -11.19 6.82 1.76
C PHE A 145 -12.21 5.81 1.28
N SER A 146 -13.02 6.16 0.28
CA SER A 146 -13.95 5.19 -0.28
C SER A 146 -13.26 4.13 -1.15
N THR A 147 -13.86 2.95 -1.23
CA THR A 147 -13.48 1.94 -2.23
C THR A 147 -14.11 2.21 -3.59
N ARG A 148 -15.33 2.72 -3.61
CA ARG A 148 -16.01 3.15 -4.84
C ARG A 148 -15.39 4.45 -5.38
N ILE A 149 -15.31 4.51 -6.70
CA ILE A 149 -14.93 5.65 -7.52
C ILE A 149 -16.23 6.25 -8.05
N LEU A 150 -16.45 7.56 -7.89
CA LEU A 150 -17.65 8.21 -8.42
C LEU A 150 -17.50 8.47 -9.93
N GLU A 151 -18.59 8.31 -10.67
CA GLU A 151 -18.70 8.67 -12.09
C GLU A 151 -19.08 10.15 -12.24
N ILE A 152 -18.51 10.82 -13.25
CA ILE A 152 -18.92 12.17 -13.63
C ILE A 152 -20.32 12.12 -14.26
N GLY A 153 -21.16 13.10 -13.91
CA GLY A 153 -22.54 13.19 -14.40
C GLY A 153 -23.53 12.28 -13.71
N ARG A 154 -23.11 11.44 -12.76
CA ARG A 154 -23.99 10.55 -11.98
C ARG A 154 -24.20 11.06 -10.55
N PRO A 155 -25.45 11.12 -10.05
CA PRO A 155 -25.73 11.48 -8.67
C PRO A 155 -25.55 10.28 -7.73
N TYR A 156 -25.03 10.56 -6.53
CA TYR A 156 -24.79 9.59 -5.46
C TYR A 156 -25.28 10.15 -4.12
N ALA A 157 -25.89 9.29 -3.30
CA ALA A 157 -26.13 9.56 -1.89
C ALA A 157 -24.88 9.12 -1.11
N ILE A 158 -24.12 10.07 -0.57
CA ILE A 158 -22.87 9.78 0.15
C ILE A 158 -23.04 10.09 1.63
N VAL A 159 -22.53 9.21 2.49
CA VAL A 159 -22.60 9.37 3.95
C VAL A 159 -21.23 9.11 4.56
N GLY A 160 -20.66 10.12 5.23
CA GLY A 160 -19.49 9.98 6.09
C GLY A 160 -19.92 9.85 7.54
N VAL A 161 -19.44 8.82 8.24
CA VAL A 161 -19.73 8.56 9.65
C VAL A 161 -18.43 8.55 10.47
N PHE A 162 -18.42 9.27 11.58
CA PHE A 162 -17.38 9.22 12.60
C PHE A 162 -17.98 8.83 13.94
N GLU A 163 -17.45 7.76 14.53
CA GLU A 163 -17.76 7.30 15.86
C GLU A 163 -16.46 7.28 16.70
N PRO A 164 -16.32 8.18 17.68
CA PRO A 164 -15.11 8.35 18.48
C PRO A 164 -14.53 7.03 18.98
N GLU A 165 -13.21 6.89 18.85
CA GLU A 165 -12.42 5.72 19.27
C GLU A 165 -12.79 4.36 18.60
N LYS A 166 -13.89 4.29 17.83
CA LYS A 166 -14.41 3.03 17.25
C LYS A 166 -14.20 2.93 15.74
N GLN A 167 -14.69 3.91 14.98
CA GLN A 167 -14.64 3.84 13.51
C GLN A 167 -14.76 5.20 12.81
N MET A 168 -14.15 5.26 11.62
CA MET A 168 -14.57 6.17 10.55
C MET A 168 -15.06 5.33 9.37
N ALA A 169 -16.13 5.75 8.71
CA ALA A 169 -16.72 5.01 7.60
C ALA A 169 -17.28 5.94 6.52
N ILE A 170 -17.28 5.47 5.28
CA ILE A 170 -17.94 6.10 4.14
C ILE A 170 -18.91 5.09 3.52
N TYR A 171 -20.08 5.57 3.14
CA TYR A 171 -21.11 4.82 2.46
C TYR A 171 -21.54 5.55 1.18
N VAL A 172 -21.94 4.79 0.17
CA VAL A 172 -22.40 5.31 -1.13
C VAL A 172 -23.66 4.54 -1.52
N ASN A 173 -24.73 5.26 -1.81
CA ASN A 173 -26.07 4.76 -2.12
C ASN A 173 -26.63 3.76 -1.07
N GLY A 174 -26.32 3.99 0.21
CA GLY A 174 -26.68 3.09 1.31
C GLY A 174 -25.66 2.00 1.62
N PHE A 175 -24.76 1.68 0.69
CA PHE A 175 -23.81 0.57 0.83
C PHE A 175 -22.48 0.99 1.47
N PRO A 176 -21.85 0.14 2.30
CA PRO A 176 -20.49 0.35 2.79
C PRO A 176 -19.51 0.57 1.63
N SER A 177 -18.63 1.56 1.78
CA SER A 177 -17.69 1.96 0.74
C SER A 177 -16.54 2.73 1.38
N GLY A 178 -15.76 2.07 2.23
CA GLY A 178 -14.61 2.62 2.97
C GLY A 178 -14.80 2.57 4.48
N ARG A 179 -13.80 2.07 5.22
CA ARG A 179 -13.80 1.99 6.69
C ARG A 179 -12.38 2.18 7.23
N LEU A 180 -12.30 2.60 8.49
CA LEU A 180 -11.09 2.65 9.31
C LEU A 180 -11.47 2.20 10.73
N ARG A 181 -10.72 1.27 11.29
CA ARG A 181 -10.82 0.79 12.68
C ARG A 181 -9.43 0.77 13.30
N GLY A 182 -9.32 1.24 14.56
CA GLY A 182 -8.03 1.48 15.21
C GLY A 182 -7.43 2.85 14.85
N ASP A 183 -6.75 3.47 15.81
CA ASP A 183 -6.17 4.82 15.69
C ASP A 183 -7.20 5.88 15.21
N VAL A 184 -8.46 5.68 15.61
CA VAL A 184 -9.60 6.58 15.35
C VAL A 184 -9.59 7.70 16.41
N PRO A 185 -9.78 8.97 16.04
CA PRO A 185 -9.75 10.06 17.00
C PRO A 185 -10.80 9.91 18.11
N SER A 186 -10.48 10.34 19.34
CA SER A 186 -11.41 10.33 20.47
C SER A 186 -12.39 11.51 20.49
N SER A 187 -12.18 12.50 19.63
CA SER A 187 -13.04 13.67 19.46
C SER A 187 -12.77 14.37 18.13
N ILE A 188 -13.66 15.30 17.80
CA ILE A 188 -13.44 16.33 16.79
C ILE A 188 -12.95 17.61 17.50
N HIS A 189 -11.94 18.26 16.94
CA HIS A 189 -11.45 19.55 17.43
C HIS A 189 -12.46 20.65 17.13
N ASP A 190 -12.92 21.34 18.18
CA ASP A 190 -13.73 22.54 18.04
C ASP A 190 -12.86 23.78 17.77
N ASN A 191 -13.27 24.57 16.79
CA ASN A 191 -12.58 25.79 16.39
C ASN A 191 -13.58 26.83 15.81
N PRO A 192 -13.21 28.12 15.73
CA PRO A 192 -14.08 29.16 15.19
C PRO A 192 -14.06 29.25 13.65
N THR A 193 -13.40 28.33 12.94
CA THR A 193 -13.35 28.35 11.47
C THR A 193 -14.75 28.14 10.88
N PRO A 194 -15.16 28.91 9.85
CA PRO A 194 -16.44 28.70 9.16
C PRO A 194 -16.51 27.31 8.53
N ALA A 195 -17.70 26.73 8.54
CA ALA A 195 -17.99 25.51 7.78
C ALA A 195 -18.43 25.94 6.37
N LEU A 196 -17.66 25.56 5.35
CA LEU A 196 -17.92 25.94 3.96
C LEU A 196 -18.44 24.75 3.16
N LEU A 197 -19.34 25.04 2.21
CA LEU A 197 -19.77 24.12 1.16
C LEU A 197 -19.09 24.52 -0.16
N GLY A 198 -18.53 23.51 -0.84
CA GLY A 198 -17.88 23.61 -2.15
C GLY A 198 -16.45 24.16 -2.15
N ALA A 199 -15.89 24.52 -0.99
CA ALA A 199 -14.52 25.02 -0.84
C ALA A 199 -13.97 24.74 0.56
N ARG A 200 -12.65 24.95 0.75
CA ARG A 200 -11.94 24.90 2.02
C ARG A 200 -11.67 26.31 2.59
N PRO A 201 -11.73 26.53 3.91
CA PRO A 201 -11.18 27.73 4.56
C PRO A 201 -9.63 27.86 4.48
N PRO A 202 -9.08 29.08 4.35
CA PRO A 202 -9.73 30.26 3.80
C PRO A 202 -10.01 30.02 2.31
N VAL A 203 -11.14 30.50 1.79
CA VAL A 203 -11.77 30.16 0.50
C VAL A 203 -10.77 29.74 -0.62
N GLN A 204 -10.53 28.43 -0.70
CA GLN A 204 -9.59 27.76 -1.61
C GLN A 204 -10.09 26.36 -1.98
N LEU A 205 -9.44 25.68 -2.92
CA LEU A 205 -9.75 24.28 -3.32
C LEU A 205 -11.23 24.06 -3.69
N HIS A 206 -11.76 24.94 -4.54
CA HIS A 206 -13.14 24.88 -5.00
C HIS A 206 -13.45 23.60 -5.79
N VAL A 207 -14.61 23.01 -5.54
CA VAL A 207 -15.08 21.78 -6.20
C VAL A 207 -15.92 22.06 -7.43
N ASP A 208 -15.90 21.12 -8.38
CA ASP A 208 -16.70 21.10 -9.59
C ASP A 208 -17.74 19.98 -9.46
N ALA A 209 -18.90 20.33 -8.88
CA ALA A 209 -19.96 19.37 -8.55
C ALA A 209 -21.32 20.06 -8.38
N LEU A 210 -22.40 19.30 -8.60
CA LEU A 210 -23.72 19.63 -8.09
C LEU A 210 -23.86 19.05 -6.67
N ILE A 211 -24.25 19.87 -5.70
CA ILE A 211 -24.55 19.42 -4.33
C ILE A 211 -26.03 19.67 -4.07
N GLY A 212 -26.78 18.58 -3.92
CA GLY A 212 -28.18 18.56 -3.49
C GLY A 212 -28.28 18.71 -1.98
N LYS A 213 -29.17 17.94 -1.35
CA LYS A 213 -29.38 17.96 0.10
C LYS A 213 -28.07 17.71 0.88
N LEU A 214 -27.87 18.43 1.98
CA LEU A 214 -26.85 18.14 3.02
C LEU A 214 -27.54 18.10 4.39
N SER A 215 -27.42 16.99 5.09
CA SER A 215 -27.84 16.82 6.48
C SER A 215 -26.63 16.53 7.37
N VAL A 216 -26.58 17.16 8.54
CA VAL A 216 -25.54 16.99 9.56
C VAL A 216 -26.20 16.48 10.83
N PHE A 217 -25.65 15.42 11.43
CA PHE A 217 -26.13 14.81 12.66
C PHE A 217 -24.98 14.69 13.68
N ASP A 218 -25.30 14.85 14.96
CA ASP A 218 -24.44 14.72 16.14
C ASP A 218 -24.36 13.27 16.67
N CYS A 219 -24.78 12.31 15.85
CA CYS A 219 -24.75 10.88 16.13
C CYS A 219 -24.07 10.11 14.99
N ALA A 220 -23.50 8.95 15.30
CA ALA A 220 -22.99 8.02 14.30
C ALA A 220 -24.13 7.13 13.79
N PHE A 221 -24.40 7.15 12.48
CA PHE A 221 -25.42 6.28 11.89
C PHE A 221 -24.97 4.82 11.85
N ASP A 222 -25.89 3.90 12.21
CA ASP A 222 -25.74 2.48 11.90
C ASP A 222 -26.02 2.20 10.41
N PRO A 223 -25.64 1.03 9.87
CA PRO A 223 -25.86 0.71 8.46
C PRO A 223 -27.34 0.75 8.01
N LYS A 224 -28.30 0.49 8.91
CA LYS A 224 -29.74 0.60 8.59
C LYS A 224 -30.17 2.06 8.50
N SER A 225 -29.69 2.93 9.40
CA SER A 225 -29.93 4.38 9.32
C SER A 225 -29.34 4.97 8.04
N VAL A 226 -28.14 4.53 7.63
CA VAL A 226 -27.52 4.92 6.36
C VAL A 226 -28.37 4.48 5.16
N THR A 227 -28.82 3.22 5.13
CA THR A 227 -29.69 2.71 4.05
C THR A 227 -31.01 3.47 3.99
N ALA A 228 -31.71 3.65 5.12
CA ALA A 228 -32.97 4.38 5.19
C ALA A 228 -32.82 5.86 4.76
N TRP A 229 -31.70 6.50 5.08
CA TRP A 229 -31.41 7.85 4.57
C TRP A 229 -31.22 7.84 3.05
N ALA A 230 -30.45 6.90 2.49
CA ALA A 230 -30.27 6.77 1.04
C ALA A 230 -31.59 6.44 0.30
N GLU A 231 -32.45 5.59 0.89
CA GLU A 231 -33.82 5.30 0.43
C GLU A 231 -34.66 6.58 0.34
N SER A 232 -34.59 7.45 1.35
CA SER A 232 -35.30 8.73 1.34
C SER A 232 -34.86 9.66 0.19
N GLN A 233 -33.61 9.53 -0.27
CA GLN A 233 -33.07 10.26 -1.43
C GLN A 233 -33.29 9.51 -2.76
N LYS A 234 -33.96 8.35 -2.74
CA LYS A 234 -34.19 7.45 -3.89
C LYS A 234 -32.89 7.01 -4.58
N LEU A 235 -31.80 6.94 -3.83
CA LEU A 235 -30.44 6.66 -4.31
C LEU A 235 -29.91 5.40 -3.62
N THR A 236 -30.52 4.27 -3.95
CA THR A 236 -30.22 2.94 -3.38
C THR A 236 -29.90 1.89 -4.44
N ASP A 237 -29.86 2.29 -5.71
CA ASP A 237 -29.34 1.46 -6.78
C ASP A 237 -27.87 1.14 -6.45
N ASP A 238 -27.58 -0.14 -6.17
CA ASP A 238 -26.22 -0.63 -5.95
C ASP A 238 -25.35 -0.17 -7.14
N PRO A 239 -24.28 0.63 -6.93
CA PRO A 239 -23.49 1.18 -8.03
C PRO A 239 -22.66 0.14 -8.83
N GLY A 240 -23.12 -1.11 -8.94
CA GLY A 240 -22.34 -2.28 -9.32
C GLY A 240 -21.58 -2.86 -8.13
N PRO A 241 -20.91 -4.02 -8.26
CA PRO A 241 -20.11 -4.57 -7.17
C PRO A 241 -19.05 -3.55 -6.73
N ALA A 242 -19.06 -3.17 -5.46
CA ALA A 242 -17.87 -2.56 -4.87
C ALA A 242 -16.70 -3.53 -5.08
N MET A 243 -15.51 -3.02 -5.40
CA MET A 243 -14.34 -3.79 -5.01
C MET A 243 -14.41 -3.87 -3.48
N ALA A 244 -14.41 -5.09 -2.93
CA ALA A 244 -14.19 -5.29 -1.50
C ALA A 244 -12.99 -4.44 -1.10
N SER A 245 -13.05 -3.72 0.02
CA SER A 245 -11.86 -3.00 0.46
C SER A 245 -10.76 -4.02 0.70
N PHE A 246 -9.51 -3.56 0.60
CA PHE A 246 -8.38 -4.39 0.97
C PHE A 246 -8.60 -5.04 2.34
N GLU A 247 -9.12 -4.28 3.31
CA GLU A 247 -9.44 -4.76 4.66
C GLU A 247 -10.62 -5.74 4.68
N ASP A 248 -11.72 -5.49 3.97
CA ASP A 248 -12.88 -6.41 3.92
C ASP A 248 -12.47 -7.78 3.35
N ALA A 249 -11.56 -7.80 2.36
CA ALA A 249 -11.08 -9.02 1.72
C ALA A 249 -9.93 -9.70 2.50
N LEU A 250 -9.28 -8.97 3.42
CA LEU A 250 -8.20 -9.47 4.28
C LEU A 250 -8.73 -10.01 5.61
N PHE A 251 -9.86 -9.50 6.09
CA PHE A 251 -10.47 -9.84 7.39
C PHE A 251 -11.87 -10.48 7.24
N ALA A 252 -12.13 -11.21 6.15
CA ALA A 252 -13.43 -11.85 5.96
C ALA A 252 -13.58 -13.06 6.92
N GLU A 253 -14.69 -13.10 7.67
CA GLU A 253 -14.87 -14.02 8.80
C GLU A 253 -14.76 -15.53 8.45
N ASP A 254 -15.01 -15.91 7.20
CA ASP A 254 -14.97 -17.29 6.71
C ASP A 254 -13.60 -17.75 6.14
N GLN A 255 -12.55 -16.93 6.23
CA GLN A 255 -11.24 -17.25 5.61
C GLN A 255 -10.42 -18.25 6.44
N LYS A 256 -10.43 -19.51 6.01
CA LYS A 256 -9.51 -20.55 6.51
C LYS A 256 -8.09 -20.30 6.02
N LEU A 257 -7.23 -19.83 6.91
CA LEU A 257 -5.80 -19.63 6.64
C LEU A 257 -5.06 -20.98 6.45
N PRO A 258 -4.03 -21.04 5.58
CA PRO A 258 -3.12 -22.17 5.48
C PRO A 258 -2.29 -22.36 6.77
N PRO A 259 -1.77 -23.57 7.02
CA PRO A 259 -0.91 -23.83 8.17
C PRO A 259 0.42 -23.06 8.06
N VAL A 260 0.85 -22.50 9.19
CA VAL A 260 2.14 -21.79 9.33
C VAL A 260 3.03 -22.58 10.27
N ARG A 261 4.31 -22.76 9.90
CA ARG A 261 5.28 -23.56 10.65
C ARG A 261 6.60 -22.80 10.77
N ALA A 262 7.15 -22.63 11.97
CA ALA A 262 8.52 -22.15 12.13
C ALA A 262 9.49 -23.20 11.56
N ILE A 263 10.45 -22.76 10.74
CA ILE A 263 11.52 -23.60 10.16
C ILE A 263 12.89 -23.36 10.82
N THR A 264 12.94 -22.46 11.81
CA THR A 264 14.11 -22.16 12.63
C THR A 264 13.64 -21.91 14.07
N ARG A 265 14.56 -22.00 15.03
CA ARG A 265 14.23 -21.99 16.47
C ARG A 265 15.29 -21.24 17.27
N GLY A 266 14.88 -20.68 18.41
CA GLY A 266 15.80 -20.09 19.39
C GLY A 266 16.78 -21.12 19.98
N PRO A 267 17.83 -20.69 20.69
CA PRO A 267 17.99 -19.36 21.31
C PRO A 267 18.55 -18.27 20.39
N LYS A 268 18.94 -18.61 19.17
CA LYS A 268 19.50 -17.68 18.17
C LYS A 268 18.42 -17.14 17.23
N PHE A 269 18.79 -16.13 16.43
CA PHE A 269 17.87 -15.36 15.60
C PHE A 269 18.17 -15.59 14.12
N HIS A 270 17.11 -15.89 13.35
CA HIS A 270 17.23 -16.39 11.99
C HIS A 270 16.37 -15.62 10.99
N TRP A 271 16.92 -15.34 9.81
CA TRP A 271 16.18 -14.72 8.70
C TRP A 271 16.91 -14.93 7.37
N PHE A 272 16.21 -14.76 6.25
CA PHE A 272 16.83 -14.80 4.92
C PHE A 272 16.98 -13.41 4.29
N SER A 273 16.17 -12.44 4.74
CA SER A 273 16.15 -11.06 4.27
C SER A 273 15.40 -10.87 2.94
N TYR A 274 16.04 -10.41 1.86
CA TYR A 274 15.33 -9.74 0.76
C TYR A 274 14.53 -10.72 -0.13
N TYR A 275 13.37 -10.27 -0.63
CA TYR A 275 12.31 -11.13 -1.21
C TYR A 275 12.58 -11.65 -2.64
N ASP A 276 13.41 -10.95 -3.41
CA ASP A 276 13.67 -11.19 -4.84
C ASP A 276 14.82 -12.18 -5.11
N LYS A 277 15.20 -12.98 -4.11
CA LYS A 277 16.36 -13.88 -4.13
C LYS A 277 15.94 -15.34 -4.01
N PHE A 278 16.66 -16.23 -4.69
CA PHE A 278 16.42 -17.67 -4.58
C PHE A 278 16.89 -18.20 -3.22
N GLN A 279 15.96 -18.33 -2.27
CA GLN A 279 16.18 -18.97 -0.97
C GLN A 279 16.22 -20.50 -1.08
N PHE A 280 15.37 -21.06 -1.92
CA PHE A 280 15.23 -22.51 -2.10
C PHE A 280 16.21 -23.07 -3.13
N ASP A 281 16.73 -24.25 -2.85
CA ASP A 281 17.46 -25.06 -3.82
C ASP A 281 16.53 -25.53 -4.97
N PRO A 282 17.05 -26.08 -6.08
CA PRO A 282 16.21 -26.54 -7.19
C PRO A 282 15.19 -27.63 -6.85
N THR A 283 15.36 -28.38 -5.75
CA THR A 283 14.42 -29.42 -5.29
C THR A 283 13.38 -28.93 -4.27
N ASP A 284 13.48 -27.68 -3.81
CA ASP A 284 12.68 -27.09 -2.72
C ASP A 284 12.76 -27.84 -1.36
N ARG A 285 13.85 -28.58 -1.11
CA ARG A 285 14.15 -29.26 0.15
C ARG A 285 14.93 -28.36 1.12
N TYR A 286 15.88 -27.59 0.61
CA TYR A 286 16.79 -26.77 1.38
C TYR A 286 16.42 -25.28 1.27
N ALA A 287 16.12 -24.66 2.40
CA ALA A 287 15.87 -23.22 2.49
C ALA A 287 17.07 -22.52 3.12
N LEU A 288 17.75 -21.65 2.37
CA LEU A 288 18.85 -20.83 2.88
C LEU A 288 18.39 -19.91 4.01
N GLY A 289 19.31 -19.58 4.90
CA GLY A 289 19.09 -18.61 5.96
C GLY A 289 20.38 -18.07 6.52
N MET A 290 20.24 -17.09 7.40
CA MET A 290 21.32 -16.52 8.18
C MET A 290 20.99 -16.61 9.68
N GLU A 291 22.02 -16.64 10.52
CA GLU A 291 21.90 -16.77 11.98
C GLU A 291 22.81 -15.75 12.70
N VAL A 292 22.31 -15.16 13.78
CA VAL A 292 23.08 -14.32 14.72
C VAL A 292 22.71 -14.59 16.18
N ASP A 293 23.61 -14.21 17.08
CA ASP A 293 23.46 -14.36 18.54
C ASP A 293 22.88 -13.10 19.23
N PHE A 294 22.50 -12.05 18.49
CA PHE A 294 22.02 -10.78 19.04
C PHE A 294 20.96 -10.08 18.18
N GLU A 295 20.15 -9.23 18.82
CA GLU A 295 19.14 -8.36 18.18
C GLU A 295 19.22 -6.92 18.71
N HIS A 296 18.30 -6.05 18.27
CA HIS A 296 18.04 -4.70 18.82
C HIS A 296 19.17 -3.65 18.67
N ARG A 297 20.12 -3.85 17.75
CA ARG A 297 21.18 -2.88 17.44
C ARG A 297 21.63 -2.99 15.99
N SER A 298 22.16 -1.92 15.41
CA SER A 298 22.79 -1.96 14.08
C SER A 298 24.07 -2.83 14.11
N PRO A 299 24.46 -3.46 12.98
CA PRO A 299 25.72 -4.18 12.87
C PRO A 299 26.94 -3.26 12.99
N LYS A 300 28.00 -3.77 13.59
CA LYS A 300 29.35 -3.19 13.65
C LYS A 300 30.24 -3.92 12.64
N PRO A 301 31.38 -3.32 12.21
CA PRO A 301 32.29 -3.95 11.25
C PRO A 301 32.67 -5.40 11.60
N ASP A 302 32.89 -5.69 12.87
CA ASP A 302 33.41 -7.00 13.33
C ASP A 302 32.30 -7.98 13.76
N ASP A 303 31.02 -7.60 13.60
CA ASP A 303 29.91 -8.51 13.86
C ASP A 303 29.81 -9.54 12.74
N VAL A 304 29.83 -10.82 13.13
CA VAL A 304 29.72 -11.95 12.21
C VAL A 304 28.26 -12.40 12.10
N ILE A 305 27.81 -12.65 10.89
CA ILE A 305 26.58 -13.38 10.58
C ILE A 305 26.94 -14.79 10.09
N LYS A 306 26.25 -15.81 10.58
CA LYS A 306 26.41 -17.20 10.10
C LYS A 306 25.53 -17.44 8.89
N ILE A 307 26.04 -18.21 7.94
CA ILE A 307 25.35 -18.63 6.71
C ILE A 307 25.01 -20.11 6.84
N GLY A 308 23.78 -20.48 6.54
CA GLY A 308 23.34 -21.87 6.59
C GLY A 308 22.12 -22.17 5.74
N MET A 309 21.65 -23.41 5.83
CA MET A 309 20.39 -23.84 5.24
C MET A 309 19.63 -24.75 6.21
N VAL A 310 18.31 -24.73 6.09
CA VAL A 310 17.38 -25.62 6.79
C VAL A 310 17.05 -26.80 5.87
N ASP A 311 17.24 -28.03 6.35
CA ASP A 311 16.77 -29.25 5.68
C ASP A 311 15.30 -29.49 6.04
N LEU A 312 14.37 -29.13 5.15
CA LEU A 312 12.92 -29.20 5.40
C LEU A 312 12.38 -30.64 5.47
N GLU A 313 13.19 -31.64 5.11
CA GLU A 313 12.84 -33.08 5.17
C GLU A 313 13.49 -33.81 6.36
N ASP A 314 14.34 -33.13 7.14
CA ASP A 314 15.11 -33.68 8.26
C ASP A 314 14.89 -32.85 9.53
N ASP A 315 13.63 -32.78 9.99
CA ASP A 315 13.14 -32.05 11.18
C ASP A 315 13.61 -30.57 11.26
N ASP A 316 13.70 -29.90 10.10
CA ASP A 316 14.22 -28.54 9.97
C ASP A 316 15.66 -28.36 10.49
N ARG A 317 16.50 -29.40 10.35
CA ARG A 317 17.89 -29.33 10.81
C ARG A 317 18.63 -28.19 10.11
N TRP A 318 19.17 -27.29 10.94
CA TRP A 318 20.11 -26.27 10.51
C TRP A 318 21.46 -26.86 10.14
N ILE A 319 21.99 -26.44 8.99
CA ILE A 319 23.29 -26.84 8.46
C ILE A 319 24.12 -25.57 8.25
N GLU A 320 25.16 -25.37 9.06
CA GLU A 320 26.11 -24.26 8.87
C GLU A 320 26.96 -24.48 7.60
N LEU A 321 27.10 -23.42 6.81
CA LEU A 321 27.79 -23.40 5.51
C LEU A 321 28.98 -22.42 5.51
N GLY A 322 28.92 -21.34 6.28
CA GLY A 322 29.97 -20.34 6.35
C GLY A 322 29.60 -19.14 7.22
N GLU A 323 30.28 -18.02 7.01
CA GLU A 323 30.03 -16.76 7.72
C GLU A 323 30.28 -15.53 6.85
N SER A 324 29.87 -14.36 7.34
CA SER A 324 30.11 -13.07 6.68
C SER A 324 30.31 -11.93 7.68
N ARG A 325 31.12 -10.93 7.28
CA ARG A 325 31.28 -9.61 7.95
C ARG A 325 30.72 -8.45 7.10
N ALA A 326 29.98 -8.76 6.03
CA ALA A 326 29.38 -7.78 5.11
C ALA A 326 27.87 -7.99 4.99
N TRP A 327 27.13 -7.49 5.99
CA TRP A 327 25.69 -7.72 6.09
C TRP A 327 24.92 -6.54 6.70
N CYS A 328 23.60 -6.53 6.50
CA CYS A 328 22.68 -5.56 7.08
C CYS A 328 21.30 -6.19 7.37
N TRP A 329 20.48 -5.56 8.22
CA TRP A 329 19.21 -6.14 8.66
C TRP A 329 18.11 -6.26 7.61
N GLN A 330 18.19 -5.47 6.52
CA GLN A 330 17.15 -5.40 5.48
C GLN A 330 17.49 -6.21 4.22
N GLN A 331 18.78 -6.37 3.89
CA GLN A 331 19.23 -7.10 2.70
C GLN A 331 20.19 -8.27 3.00
N GLY A 332 20.48 -8.54 4.28
CA GLY A 332 21.41 -9.58 4.68
C GLY A 332 22.78 -9.36 4.05
N CYS A 333 23.39 -10.45 3.58
CA CYS A 333 24.60 -10.44 2.75
C CYS A 333 24.30 -10.78 1.26
N MET A 334 23.08 -10.51 0.76
CA MET A 334 22.63 -10.92 -0.60
C MET A 334 22.74 -12.45 -0.86
N LEU A 335 22.58 -13.25 0.20
CA LEU A 335 22.59 -14.71 0.16
C LEU A 335 21.56 -15.24 -0.86
N GLN A 336 21.98 -16.11 -1.78
CA GLN A 336 21.09 -16.76 -2.75
C GLN A 336 21.73 -18.01 -3.39
N TRP A 337 20.89 -18.93 -3.88
CA TRP A 337 21.33 -19.97 -4.82
C TRP A 337 21.72 -19.36 -6.17
N ARG A 338 22.77 -19.88 -6.80
CA ARG A 338 23.17 -19.48 -8.16
C ARG A 338 22.11 -19.97 -9.17
N PRO A 339 21.48 -19.09 -9.97
CA PRO A 339 20.60 -19.53 -11.06
C PRO A 339 21.34 -20.47 -12.01
N GLY A 340 20.74 -21.60 -12.37
CA GLY A 340 21.36 -22.58 -13.28
C GLY A 340 22.47 -23.44 -12.67
N SER A 341 22.63 -23.45 -11.34
CA SER A 341 23.43 -24.44 -10.61
C SER A 341 22.55 -25.22 -9.63
N ASP A 342 22.90 -26.49 -9.40
CA ASP A 342 22.23 -27.37 -8.45
C ASP A 342 22.83 -27.30 -7.04
N THR A 343 24.10 -26.90 -6.93
CA THR A 343 24.90 -27.00 -5.69
C THR A 343 25.51 -25.68 -5.23
N GLU A 344 25.54 -24.64 -6.06
CA GLU A 344 26.24 -23.38 -5.74
C GLU A 344 25.35 -22.33 -5.08
N ILE A 345 25.85 -21.75 -3.98
CA ILE A 345 25.29 -20.56 -3.33
C ILE A 345 26.30 -19.41 -3.33
N LEU A 346 25.79 -18.18 -3.30
CA LEU A 346 26.59 -16.96 -3.24
C LEU A 346 26.18 -16.10 -2.04
N TRP A 347 27.14 -15.43 -1.41
CA TRP A 347 26.90 -14.35 -0.46
C TRP A 347 28.05 -13.34 -0.43
N ASN A 348 27.78 -12.13 0.04
CA ASN A 348 28.77 -11.10 0.23
C ASN A 348 29.51 -11.25 1.56
N ASP A 349 30.80 -10.96 1.55
CA ASP A 349 31.66 -10.96 2.73
C ASP A 349 32.66 -9.79 2.67
N ARG A 350 33.45 -9.60 3.73
CA ARG A 350 34.53 -8.60 3.81
C ARG A 350 35.86 -9.32 4.04
N ASP A 351 36.74 -9.24 3.04
CA ASP A 351 38.15 -9.64 3.12
C ASP A 351 38.96 -8.37 3.42
N ASP A 352 39.41 -8.21 4.66
CA ASP A 352 40.12 -7.02 5.17
C ASP A 352 39.48 -5.68 4.78
N ASP A 353 40.06 -4.98 3.80
CA ASP A 353 39.66 -3.66 3.30
C ASP A 353 38.75 -3.70 2.06
N ARG A 354 38.30 -4.90 1.66
CA ARG A 354 37.52 -5.14 0.44
C ARG A 354 36.23 -5.92 0.71
N PHE A 355 35.12 -5.45 0.13
CA PHE A 355 33.92 -6.27 0.00
C PHE A 355 34.08 -7.24 -1.17
N VAL A 356 33.74 -8.51 -0.93
CA VAL A 356 33.88 -9.62 -1.87
C VAL A 356 32.58 -10.44 -1.93
N CYS A 357 32.50 -11.38 -2.86
CA CYS A 357 31.45 -12.40 -2.88
C CYS A 357 32.09 -13.78 -2.72
N ARG A 358 31.62 -14.57 -1.77
CA ARG A 358 31.98 -15.98 -1.61
C ARG A 358 31.01 -16.81 -2.44
N VAL A 359 31.53 -17.79 -3.18
CA VAL A 359 30.71 -18.80 -3.87
C VAL A 359 31.11 -20.18 -3.34
N LEU A 360 30.13 -20.89 -2.79
CA LEU A 360 30.30 -22.20 -2.14
C LEU A 360 29.47 -23.25 -2.88
N ASP A 361 30.09 -24.37 -3.21
CA ASP A 361 29.39 -25.61 -3.54
C ASP A 361 29.02 -26.34 -2.23
N VAL A 362 27.73 -26.57 -1.97
CA VAL A 362 27.25 -27.07 -0.66
C VAL A 362 27.55 -28.54 -0.40
N GLU A 363 27.76 -29.34 -1.45
CA GLU A 363 28.04 -30.77 -1.36
C GLU A 363 29.52 -31.04 -1.09
N THR A 364 30.40 -30.46 -1.91
CA THR A 364 31.85 -30.61 -1.83
C THR A 364 32.49 -29.70 -0.78
N ARG A 365 31.76 -28.66 -0.32
CA ARG A 365 32.24 -27.58 0.54
C ARG A 365 33.40 -26.77 -0.04
N GLN A 366 33.64 -26.84 -1.35
CA GLN A 366 34.65 -26.01 -2.01
C GLN A 366 34.14 -24.58 -2.17
N MET A 367 34.98 -23.61 -1.78
CA MET A 367 34.67 -22.19 -1.84
C MET A 367 35.67 -21.44 -2.73
N ARG A 368 35.18 -20.52 -3.54
CA ARG A 368 35.98 -19.49 -4.23
C ARG A 368 35.53 -18.09 -3.84
N THR A 369 36.38 -17.10 -4.07
CA THR A 369 36.09 -15.69 -3.79
C THR A 369 36.12 -14.88 -5.07
N LEU A 370 35.06 -14.13 -5.33
CA LEU A 370 34.93 -13.16 -6.41
C LEU A 370 35.28 -11.75 -5.90
N PRO A 371 35.88 -10.90 -6.74
CA PRO A 371 36.54 -9.67 -6.31
C PRO A 371 35.60 -8.48 -5.98
N ALA A 372 34.28 -8.68 -6.01
CA ALA A 372 33.30 -7.64 -5.69
C ALA A 372 32.03 -8.24 -5.06
N PRO A 373 31.28 -7.47 -4.24
CA PRO A 373 30.01 -7.93 -3.68
C PRO A 373 28.91 -7.91 -4.73
N ILE A 374 28.08 -8.95 -4.78
CA ILE A 374 26.92 -9.02 -5.69
C ILE A 374 25.71 -8.28 -5.12
N HIS A 375 24.80 -7.83 -5.98
CA HIS A 375 23.46 -7.37 -5.60
C HIS A 375 22.37 -8.28 -6.18
N HIS A 376 22.43 -8.55 -7.49
CA HIS A 376 21.51 -9.48 -8.16
C HIS A 376 22.21 -10.26 -9.27
N VAL A 377 21.98 -11.58 -9.32
CA VAL A 377 22.54 -12.48 -10.35
C VAL A 377 21.60 -12.58 -11.56
N SER A 378 22.15 -12.74 -12.76
CA SER A 378 21.39 -12.92 -14.00
C SER A 378 20.63 -14.26 -14.02
N PRO A 379 19.50 -14.40 -14.74
CA PRO A 379 18.72 -15.65 -14.77
C PRO A 379 19.48 -16.88 -15.25
N ASN A 380 20.58 -16.68 -15.99
CA ASN A 380 21.47 -17.73 -16.49
C ASN A 380 22.68 -18.03 -15.57
N GLY A 381 22.80 -17.35 -14.42
CA GLY A 381 23.87 -17.58 -13.45
C GLY A 381 25.25 -17.08 -13.82
N LYS A 382 25.43 -16.41 -14.96
CA LYS A 382 26.77 -16.04 -15.48
C LYS A 382 27.26 -14.65 -15.09
N SER A 383 26.36 -13.75 -14.73
CA SER A 383 26.73 -12.36 -14.43
C SER A 383 26.03 -11.85 -13.19
N ALA A 384 26.67 -10.95 -12.46
CA ALA A 384 26.07 -10.22 -11.36
C ALA A 384 26.08 -8.72 -11.63
N LEU A 385 25.01 -8.06 -11.19
CA LEU A 385 24.99 -6.62 -10.99
C LEU A 385 25.54 -6.30 -9.61
N VAL A 386 26.41 -5.31 -9.56
CA VAL A 386 27.13 -4.85 -8.37
C VAL A 386 26.86 -3.35 -8.20
N THR A 387 26.75 -2.90 -6.95
CA THR A 387 26.62 -1.48 -6.58
C THR A 387 27.60 -1.14 -5.46
N ASP A 388 27.82 0.16 -5.24
CA ASP A 388 28.66 0.69 -4.18
C ASP A 388 27.98 0.52 -2.80
N VAL A 389 28.14 -0.66 -2.21
CA VAL A 389 27.50 -1.04 -0.94
C VAL A 389 27.98 -0.20 0.26
N GLY A 390 29.18 0.39 0.19
CA GLY A 390 29.69 1.34 1.20
C GLY A 390 28.96 2.68 1.12
N ARG A 391 28.86 3.26 -0.09
CA ARG A 391 28.04 4.45 -0.36
C ARG A 391 26.57 4.25 0.01
N VAL A 392 26.00 3.10 -0.31
CA VAL A 392 24.63 2.76 0.11
C VAL A 392 24.52 2.73 1.64
N GLY A 393 25.53 2.18 2.35
CA GLY A 393 25.55 2.11 3.81
C GLY A 393 25.58 3.50 4.47
N GLU A 394 26.45 4.39 4.00
CA GLU A 394 26.54 5.77 4.50
C GLU A 394 25.30 6.61 4.19
N MET A 395 24.66 6.37 3.03
CA MET A 395 23.50 7.15 2.59
C MET A 395 22.15 6.59 3.06
N ARG A 396 22.09 5.30 3.41
CA ARG A 396 20.89 4.62 3.89
C ARG A 396 21.29 3.46 4.83
N PRO A 397 21.52 3.76 6.12
CA PRO A 397 21.73 2.74 7.16
C PRO A 397 20.65 1.63 7.10
N GLY A 398 21.08 0.40 7.38
CA GLY A 398 20.27 -0.82 7.24
C GLY A 398 20.21 -1.43 5.84
N TYR A 399 20.72 -0.75 4.79
CA TYR A 399 20.66 -1.23 3.39
C TYR A 399 22.04 -1.38 2.71
N GLY A 400 23.12 -0.93 3.33
CA GLY A 400 24.49 -1.19 2.85
C GLY A 400 25.34 -1.78 3.96
N TYR A 401 26.62 -1.97 3.70
CA TYR A 401 27.53 -2.67 4.61
C TYR A 401 28.42 -1.71 5.39
N VAL A 402 28.74 -2.09 6.62
CA VAL A 402 29.67 -1.38 7.50
C VAL A 402 31.09 -1.94 7.35
N GLY A 403 32.09 -1.18 7.80
CA GLY A 403 33.48 -1.63 7.87
C GLY A 403 34.40 -1.14 6.75
N ILE A 404 33.85 -0.66 5.63
CA ILE A 404 34.58 0.04 4.56
C ILE A 404 33.77 1.29 4.20
N ALA A 405 34.45 2.44 4.07
CA ALA A 405 33.83 3.72 3.77
C ALA A 405 33.54 3.91 2.26
N ASP A 406 32.62 4.82 1.93
CA ASP A 406 32.39 5.34 0.58
C ASP A 406 33.69 5.97 0.04
N GLN A 407 34.36 5.32 -0.90
CA GLN A 407 35.59 5.84 -1.54
C GLN A 407 35.33 7.17 -2.28
N ASN A 408 34.07 7.41 -2.66
CA ASN A 408 33.58 8.60 -3.33
C ASN A 408 32.75 9.49 -2.37
N ARG A 409 33.04 9.47 -1.06
CA ARG A 409 32.25 10.17 -0.02
C ARG A 409 31.94 11.62 -0.36
N ASP A 410 32.96 12.37 -0.80
CA ASP A 410 32.87 13.81 -1.03
C ASP A 410 32.43 14.16 -2.46
N VAL A 411 32.20 13.17 -3.32
CA VAL A 411 31.72 13.34 -4.70
C VAL A 411 30.22 13.06 -4.76
N MET A 412 29.41 14.06 -5.12
CA MET A 412 27.94 13.95 -5.09
C MET A 412 27.39 12.97 -6.14
N ALA A 413 27.99 12.98 -7.34
CA ALA A 413 27.67 12.07 -8.43
C ALA A 413 28.96 11.63 -9.17
N PRO A 414 29.66 10.59 -8.70
CA PRO A 414 30.93 10.14 -9.29
C PRO A 414 30.79 9.54 -10.68
N GLU A 415 31.82 9.70 -11.50
CA GLU A 415 31.91 9.09 -12.85
C GLU A 415 32.46 7.65 -12.80
N ASP A 416 33.14 7.27 -11.72
CA ASP A 416 33.83 5.99 -11.49
C ASP A 416 33.14 5.08 -10.46
N SER A 417 31.94 5.43 -9.98
CA SER A 417 31.09 4.57 -9.15
C SER A 417 29.65 4.55 -9.69
N GLY A 418 28.93 3.45 -9.46
CA GLY A 418 27.63 3.18 -10.04
C GLY A 418 27.30 1.70 -10.11
N LEU A 419 26.63 1.29 -11.18
CA LEU A 419 26.31 -0.11 -11.46
C LEU A 419 27.40 -0.76 -12.29
N TRP A 420 27.94 -1.86 -11.77
CA TRP A 420 28.92 -2.68 -12.46
C TRP A 420 28.32 -4.02 -12.86
N LEU A 421 28.82 -4.57 -13.97
CA LEU A 421 28.58 -5.93 -14.41
C LEU A 421 29.84 -6.74 -14.11
N MET A 422 29.69 -7.82 -13.34
CA MET A 422 30.75 -8.78 -13.02
C MET A 422 30.42 -10.15 -13.64
N ASP A 423 31.40 -10.79 -14.28
CA ASP A 423 31.31 -12.20 -14.67
C ASP A 423 31.52 -13.10 -13.44
N LEU A 424 30.65 -14.09 -13.23
CA LEU A 424 30.66 -14.94 -12.03
C LEU A 424 31.62 -16.14 -12.10
N ASP A 425 32.20 -16.41 -13.26
CA ASP A 425 33.19 -17.47 -13.45
C ASP A 425 34.63 -16.90 -13.43
N THR A 426 34.85 -15.68 -13.94
CA THR A 426 36.18 -15.02 -13.95
C THR A 426 36.38 -13.94 -12.88
N GLY A 427 35.29 -13.30 -12.41
CA GLY A 427 35.34 -12.12 -11.55
C GLY A 427 35.65 -10.81 -12.29
N GLU A 428 35.87 -10.84 -13.60
CA GLU A 428 36.11 -9.62 -14.38
C GLU A 428 34.90 -8.69 -14.29
N SER A 429 35.15 -7.40 -14.03
CA SER A 429 34.12 -6.42 -13.72
C SER A 429 34.30 -5.15 -14.56
N ARG A 430 33.19 -4.58 -15.05
CA ARG A 430 33.18 -3.29 -15.75
C ARG A 430 32.02 -2.40 -15.29
N LEU A 431 32.24 -1.09 -15.27
CA LEU A 431 31.19 -0.12 -15.01
C LEU A 431 30.22 -0.13 -16.19
N ALA A 432 28.94 -0.33 -15.92
CA ALA A 432 27.87 -0.36 -16.92
C ALA A 432 27.15 0.99 -16.98
N ILE A 433 26.87 1.59 -15.80
CA ILE A 433 26.17 2.87 -15.67
C ILE A 433 26.78 3.62 -14.49
N SER A 434 27.33 4.83 -14.71
CA SER A 434 27.87 5.65 -13.62
C SER A 434 26.78 6.46 -12.91
N ILE A 435 27.03 6.85 -11.66
CA ILE A 435 26.14 7.75 -10.91
C ILE A 435 26.04 9.09 -11.62
N ALA A 436 27.15 9.62 -12.15
CA ALA A 436 27.16 10.85 -12.94
C ALA A 436 26.29 10.79 -14.20
N GLN A 437 26.24 9.65 -14.91
CA GLN A 437 25.37 9.48 -16.08
C GLN A 437 23.89 9.66 -15.71
N VAL A 438 23.45 9.05 -14.60
CA VAL A 438 22.05 9.13 -14.13
C VAL A 438 21.74 10.45 -13.44
N ALA A 439 22.72 11.09 -12.81
CA ALA A 439 22.58 12.43 -12.22
C ALA A 439 22.35 13.51 -13.29
N LYS A 440 22.90 13.34 -14.51
CA LYS A 440 22.69 14.25 -15.65
C LYS A 440 21.26 14.21 -16.22
N ILE A 441 20.47 13.16 -15.92
CA ILE A 441 19.06 13.06 -16.34
C ILE A 441 18.21 13.96 -15.43
N PRO A 442 17.42 14.92 -15.96
CA PRO A 442 16.71 15.92 -15.15
C PRO A 442 15.71 15.35 -14.14
N TYR A 443 15.51 16.09 -13.05
CA TYR A 443 14.43 15.82 -12.07
C TYR A 443 13.98 17.10 -11.34
N ARG A 444 12.79 17.05 -10.74
CA ARG A 444 12.22 18.20 -10.03
C ARG A 444 13.04 18.52 -8.79
N GLY A 445 13.52 19.76 -8.70
CA GLY A 445 14.29 20.26 -7.55
C GLY A 445 15.78 19.95 -7.60
N GLN A 446 16.28 19.41 -8.72
CA GLN A 446 17.69 19.05 -8.92
C GLN A 446 18.67 20.19 -8.55
N SER A 447 19.65 19.83 -7.73
CA SER A 447 20.75 20.67 -7.25
C SER A 447 22.11 20.03 -7.56
N PRO A 448 23.20 20.82 -7.75
CA PRO A 448 24.56 20.28 -7.78
C PRO A 448 24.99 19.57 -6.48
N ASP A 449 24.35 19.91 -5.35
CA ASP A 449 24.64 19.34 -4.02
C ASP A 449 23.92 18.00 -3.76
N ASP A 450 23.10 17.54 -4.72
CA ASP A 450 22.29 16.33 -4.54
C ASP A 450 23.17 15.07 -4.64
N LYS A 451 23.44 14.43 -3.49
CA LYS A 451 24.20 13.18 -3.44
C LYS A 451 23.32 12.02 -3.90
N HIS A 452 23.76 11.28 -4.92
CA HIS A 452 23.06 10.13 -5.52
C HIS A 452 23.67 8.77 -5.13
N TYR A 453 22.85 7.71 -5.07
CA TYR A 453 23.26 6.29 -5.03
C TYR A 453 22.31 5.39 -5.86
N PHE A 454 22.71 4.13 -6.07
CA PHE A 454 21.88 3.08 -6.65
C PHE A 454 21.68 1.93 -5.65
N ASN A 455 20.43 1.49 -5.48
CA ASN A 455 20.08 0.27 -4.73
C ASN A 455 18.76 -0.27 -5.31
N HIS A 456 18.30 -1.43 -4.84
CA HIS A 456 17.15 -2.17 -5.33
C HIS A 456 17.30 -2.42 -6.83
N ILE A 457 18.05 -3.48 -7.16
CA ILE A 457 18.49 -3.83 -8.51
C ILE A 457 17.96 -5.22 -8.84
N GLN A 458 17.41 -5.42 -10.04
CA GLN A 458 16.82 -6.70 -10.45
C GLN A 458 17.00 -6.95 -11.95
N TRP A 459 17.48 -8.14 -12.32
CA TRP A 459 17.51 -8.58 -13.72
C TRP A 459 16.11 -8.88 -14.25
N SER A 460 15.86 -8.63 -15.55
CA SER A 460 14.65 -9.09 -16.23
C SER A 460 14.61 -10.62 -16.28
N PRO A 461 13.42 -11.26 -16.38
CA PRO A 461 13.29 -12.72 -16.39
C PRO A 461 14.05 -13.42 -17.53
N ASP A 462 14.26 -12.73 -18.66
CA ASP A 462 15.04 -13.22 -19.80
C ASP A 462 16.52 -12.76 -19.81
N GLY A 463 16.94 -12.00 -18.80
CA GLY A 463 18.31 -11.50 -18.66
C GLY A 463 18.74 -10.47 -19.72
N LYS A 464 17.83 -9.97 -20.56
CA LYS A 464 18.18 -8.97 -21.59
C LYS A 464 18.23 -7.54 -21.07
N ARG A 465 17.61 -7.28 -19.92
CA ARG A 465 17.56 -5.97 -19.28
C ARG A 465 17.73 -6.11 -17.78
N PHE A 466 17.98 -5.00 -17.11
CA PHE A 466 17.90 -4.91 -15.65
C PHE A 466 17.28 -3.58 -15.25
N LEU A 467 16.67 -3.55 -14.06
CA LEU A 467 16.17 -2.34 -13.43
C LEU A 467 17.02 -1.97 -12.22
N PHE A 468 16.96 -0.71 -11.82
CA PHE A 468 17.52 -0.20 -10.57
C PHE A 468 16.81 1.06 -10.09
N LEU A 469 16.92 1.37 -8.79
CA LEU A 469 16.44 2.65 -8.26
C LEU A 469 17.60 3.62 -7.99
N ASN A 470 17.50 4.82 -8.55
CA ASN A 470 18.28 5.97 -8.13
C ASN A 470 17.55 6.72 -7.02
N ARG A 471 18.27 6.99 -5.92
CA ARG A 471 17.81 7.68 -4.72
C ARG A 471 18.96 8.53 -4.17
N GLY A 472 18.69 9.41 -3.21
CA GLY A 472 19.72 10.32 -2.72
C GLY A 472 19.26 11.31 -1.66
N ARG A 473 20.17 12.20 -1.26
CA ARG A 473 19.82 13.43 -0.52
C ARG A 473 19.41 14.47 -1.57
N GLY A 474 18.22 15.05 -1.43
CA GLY A 474 17.59 15.92 -2.45
C GLY A 474 16.95 15.17 -3.63
N VAL A 475 17.40 13.94 -3.91
CA VAL A 475 16.91 13.10 -5.02
C VAL A 475 15.68 12.27 -4.62
N SER A 476 14.53 12.53 -5.24
CA SER A 476 13.36 11.64 -5.15
C SER A 476 13.64 10.28 -5.79
N THR A 477 12.82 9.25 -5.48
CA THR A 477 13.08 7.92 -6.08
C THR A 477 12.76 7.93 -7.57
N ARG A 478 13.72 7.46 -8.37
CA ARG A 478 13.61 7.29 -9.82
C ARG A 478 13.93 5.85 -10.18
N MET A 479 13.04 5.18 -10.92
CA MET A 479 13.26 3.82 -11.42
C MET A 479 13.78 3.88 -12.85
N PHE A 480 14.90 3.22 -13.07
CA PHE A 480 15.53 3.09 -14.37
C PHE A 480 15.57 1.63 -14.83
N THR A 481 15.53 1.42 -16.13
CA THR A 481 15.91 0.16 -16.78
C THR A 481 17.05 0.40 -17.75
N ALA A 482 17.83 -0.64 -18.06
CA ALA A 482 18.84 -0.62 -19.10
C ALA A 482 18.96 -2.01 -19.75
N GLY A 483 19.55 -2.07 -20.94
CA GLY A 483 19.99 -3.31 -21.56
C GLY A 483 21.05 -4.03 -20.71
N ALA A 484 21.18 -5.34 -20.92
CA ALA A 484 22.11 -6.21 -20.18
C ALA A 484 23.58 -5.75 -20.18
N ASP A 485 23.97 -4.88 -21.10
CA ASP A 485 25.30 -4.30 -21.23
C ASP A 485 25.45 -2.89 -20.61
N GLY A 486 24.35 -2.27 -20.16
CA GLY A 486 24.28 -0.88 -19.69
C GLY A 486 23.76 0.13 -20.72
N SER A 487 23.50 -0.30 -21.98
CA SER A 487 22.92 0.55 -23.02
C SER A 487 21.42 0.82 -22.81
N ASP A 488 20.82 1.69 -23.64
CA ASP A 488 19.35 1.88 -23.72
C ASP A 488 18.71 2.11 -22.34
N LEU A 489 19.28 3.09 -21.63
CA LEU A 489 18.88 3.55 -20.31
C LEU A 489 17.57 4.35 -20.38
N ARG A 490 16.52 3.85 -19.70
CA ARG A 490 15.18 4.45 -19.69
C ARG A 490 14.78 4.82 -18.28
N LEU A 491 14.17 5.99 -18.09
CA LEU A 491 13.46 6.34 -16.86
C LEU A 491 12.03 5.85 -17.00
N VAL A 492 11.65 4.80 -16.28
CA VAL A 492 10.36 4.11 -16.47
C VAL A 492 9.32 4.48 -15.39
N ASN A 493 9.76 4.90 -14.20
CA ASN A 493 8.85 5.23 -13.11
C ASN A 493 9.44 6.22 -12.08
N LEU A 494 8.56 6.86 -11.29
CA LEU A 494 8.91 7.82 -10.25
C LEU A 494 8.22 7.46 -8.93
N ASN A 495 8.90 7.71 -7.80
CA ASN A 495 8.42 7.46 -6.44
C ASN A 495 8.14 5.97 -6.11
N SER A 496 8.75 5.06 -6.87
CA SER A 496 8.65 3.60 -6.71
C SER A 496 9.17 3.12 -5.35
N SER A 497 8.42 2.25 -4.67
CA SER A 497 8.86 1.66 -3.39
C SER A 497 9.45 0.26 -3.58
N HIS A 498 8.58 -0.73 -3.84
CA HIS A 498 8.93 -2.12 -4.17
C HIS A 498 8.39 -2.48 -5.55
N TYR A 499 8.98 -3.50 -6.15
CA TYR A 499 8.64 -3.92 -7.50
C TYR A 499 8.98 -5.40 -7.71
N THR A 500 8.49 -5.97 -8.78
CA THR A 500 9.04 -7.19 -9.38
C THR A 500 8.78 -7.15 -10.88
N TRP A 501 9.64 -7.77 -11.69
CA TRP A 501 9.27 -8.02 -13.09
C TRP A 501 8.03 -8.94 -13.15
N ARG A 502 7.07 -8.58 -13.99
CA ARG A 502 5.97 -9.49 -14.38
C ARG A 502 6.43 -10.39 -15.52
N ASP A 503 7.01 -9.78 -16.54
CA ASP A 503 7.53 -10.41 -17.75
C ASP A 503 8.69 -9.56 -18.28
N SER A 504 9.31 -9.92 -19.41
CA SER A 504 10.46 -9.18 -19.96
C SER A 504 10.18 -7.72 -20.36
N ASN A 505 8.93 -7.28 -20.40
CA ASN A 505 8.54 -5.94 -20.89
C ASN A 505 7.68 -5.16 -19.89
N THR A 506 7.32 -5.76 -18.75
CA THR A 506 6.37 -5.18 -17.79
C THR A 506 6.86 -5.38 -16.36
N ILE A 507 6.87 -4.31 -15.58
CA ILE A 507 7.25 -4.28 -14.17
C ILE A 507 6.00 -4.04 -13.33
N LEU A 508 5.80 -4.83 -12.28
CA LEU A 508 4.79 -4.59 -11.25
C LEU A 508 5.40 -3.74 -10.13
N VAL A 509 4.99 -2.48 -10.00
CA VAL A 509 5.59 -1.48 -9.09
C VAL A 509 4.56 -0.97 -8.08
N TRP A 510 4.95 -0.77 -6.82
CA TRP A 510 4.13 -0.06 -5.85
C TRP A 510 4.43 1.45 -5.83
N VAL A 511 3.41 2.27 -6.10
CA VAL A 511 3.40 3.74 -5.98
C VAL A 511 2.04 4.20 -5.44
N GLY A 512 1.80 4.03 -4.13
CA GLY A 512 0.48 4.30 -3.52
C GLY A 512 -0.63 3.31 -3.91
N SER A 513 -0.36 2.44 -4.87
CA SER A 513 -1.16 1.31 -5.37
C SER A 513 -0.22 0.41 -6.19
N TYR A 514 -0.65 -0.79 -6.53
CA TYR A 514 0.13 -1.71 -7.36
C TYR A 514 -0.15 -1.44 -8.83
N LEU A 515 0.89 -1.05 -9.57
CA LEU A 515 0.84 -0.57 -10.95
C LEU A 515 1.61 -1.51 -11.88
N LEU A 516 1.08 -1.78 -13.06
CA LEU A 516 1.85 -2.28 -14.19
C LEU A 516 2.48 -1.10 -14.92
N VAL A 517 3.80 -1.14 -15.07
CA VAL A 517 4.64 -0.15 -15.75
C VAL A 517 5.32 -0.87 -16.92
N PRO A 518 5.11 -0.45 -18.18
CA PRO A 518 5.88 -0.99 -19.30
C PRO A 518 7.35 -0.56 -19.17
N ASP A 519 8.26 -1.40 -19.67
CA ASP A 519 9.67 -1.04 -19.82
C ASP A 519 9.88 -0.16 -21.06
N ASP A 520 9.35 1.06 -20.99
CA ASP A 520 9.53 2.12 -21.98
C ASP A 520 9.74 3.47 -21.28
N ASP A 521 10.08 4.50 -22.05
CA ASP A 521 10.31 5.87 -21.55
C ASP A 521 9.02 6.71 -21.46
N SER A 522 7.83 6.09 -21.58
CA SER A 522 6.55 6.81 -21.58
C SER A 522 6.12 7.32 -20.20
N LEU A 523 6.70 6.78 -19.12
CA LEU A 523 6.25 6.94 -17.72
C LEU A 523 4.78 6.53 -17.49
N SER A 524 4.17 5.80 -18.43
CA SER A 524 2.79 5.35 -18.31
C SER A 524 2.65 4.24 -17.28
N SER A 525 1.44 4.05 -16.75
CA SER A 525 1.14 2.93 -15.85
C SER A 525 -0.34 2.62 -15.80
N THR A 526 -0.67 1.37 -15.46
CA THR A 526 -2.05 0.90 -15.25
C THR A 526 -2.19 0.34 -13.84
N VAL A 527 -3.21 0.75 -13.09
CA VAL A 527 -3.49 0.18 -11.75
C VAL A 527 -3.92 -1.29 -11.91
N LEU A 528 -3.16 -2.20 -11.31
CA LEU A 528 -3.51 -3.62 -11.24
C LEU A 528 -4.44 -3.90 -10.06
N TRP A 529 -4.06 -3.43 -8.86
CA TRP A 529 -4.92 -3.39 -7.68
C TRP A 529 -4.50 -2.30 -6.69
N ARG A 530 -5.35 -2.06 -5.69
CA ARG A 530 -5.11 -1.07 -4.63
C ARG A 530 -5.04 -1.77 -3.29
N ALA A 531 -3.87 -1.70 -2.66
CA ALA A 531 -3.59 -2.20 -1.32
C ALA A 531 -2.36 -1.46 -0.74
N PRO A 532 -2.11 -1.55 0.59
CA PRO A 532 -0.91 -1.03 1.22
C PRO A 532 0.39 -1.55 0.59
N ASN A 533 1.48 -0.82 0.85
CA ASN A 533 2.81 -1.21 0.37
C ASN A 533 3.26 -2.52 1.00
N GLY A 534 3.89 -3.36 0.19
CA GLY A 534 4.41 -4.68 0.53
C GLY A 534 5.46 -5.11 -0.47
N HIS A 535 5.98 -6.31 -0.31
CA HIS A 535 7.07 -6.91 -1.08
C HIS A 535 6.51 -7.98 -2.01
N GLN A 536 6.19 -7.60 -3.25
CA GLN A 536 5.51 -8.50 -4.19
C GLN A 536 6.44 -9.49 -4.91
N SER A 537 5.93 -10.69 -5.18
CA SER A 537 6.52 -11.67 -6.13
C SER A 537 5.43 -12.51 -6.81
N TYR A 538 5.62 -12.80 -8.10
CA TYR A 538 4.74 -13.72 -8.83
C TYR A 538 5.01 -15.16 -8.42
N ILE A 539 3.96 -15.98 -8.27
CA ILE A 539 4.10 -17.40 -7.92
C ILE A 539 4.58 -18.20 -9.16
N PRO A 540 5.68 -18.98 -9.07
CA PRO A 540 6.14 -19.82 -10.17
C PRO A 540 5.11 -20.87 -10.63
N GLY A 541 5.09 -21.12 -11.95
CA GLY A 541 4.21 -22.12 -12.54
C GLY A 541 2.71 -21.83 -12.41
N THR A 542 2.30 -20.57 -12.28
CA THR A 542 0.89 -20.14 -12.28
C THR A 542 0.55 -19.17 -13.41
N ASN A 543 1.32 -19.15 -14.51
CA ASN A 543 1.12 -18.24 -15.66
C ASN A 543 0.99 -16.74 -15.28
N LEU A 544 1.66 -16.31 -14.21
CA LEU A 544 1.59 -14.94 -13.65
C LEU A 544 0.20 -14.54 -13.11
N GLU A 545 -0.68 -15.51 -12.84
CA GLU A 545 -2.03 -15.26 -12.30
C GLU A 545 -2.04 -14.98 -10.80
N TRP A 546 -1.04 -15.45 -10.05
CA TRP A 546 -0.94 -15.29 -8.61
C TRP A 546 0.30 -14.48 -8.22
N ILE A 547 0.11 -13.59 -7.25
CA ILE A 547 1.15 -12.76 -6.63
C ILE A 547 1.08 -12.96 -5.12
N VAL A 548 2.21 -13.23 -4.46
CA VAL A 548 2.34 -13.05 -3.00
C VAL A 548 2.82 -11.64 -2.70
N THR A 549 2.35 -11.05 -1.61
CA THR A 549 2.92 -9.84 -1.02
C THR A 549 2.56 -9.78 0.47
N ASP A 550 3.12 -8.80 1.18
CA ASP A 550 2.85 -8.53 2.59
C ASP A 550 2.25 -7.13 2.81
N THR A 551 2.13 -6.73 4.07
CA THR A 551 1.93 -5.34 4.49
C THR A 551 3.02 -4.94 5.47
N TYR A 552 3.31 -3.64 5.51
CA TYR A 552 3.89 -3.05 6.72
C TYR A 552 2.96 -3.24 7.94
N PRO A 553 3.51 -3.19 9.17
CA PRO A 553 2.72 -3.34 10.39
C PRO A 553 1.59 -2.31 10.48
N MET A 554 0.35 -2.78 10.66
CA MET A 554 -0.86 -1.95 10.73
C MET A 554 -1.84 -2.45 11.81
N GLY A 555 -2.82 -1.61 12.14
CA GLY A 555 -3.90 -1.94 13.10
C GLY A 555 -3.48 -1.96 14.58
N THR A 556 -4.46 -2.32 15.42
CA THR A 556 -4.29 -2.60 16.84
C THR A 556 -5.00 -3.93 17.14
N PRO A 557 -4.29 -5.04 17.45
CA PRO A 557 -2.84 -5.17 17.60
C PRO A 557 -2.05 -4.87 16.31
N ARG A 558 -0.78 -4.51 16.46
CA ARG A 558 0.13 -4.16 15.36
C ARG A 558 0.56 -5.42 14.61
N GLN A 559 0.00 -5.64 13.43
CA GLN A 559 0.19 -6.87 12.66
C GLN A 559 0.68 -6.61 11.23
N GLN A 560 1.50 -7.53 10.72
CA GLN A 560 1.83 -7.65 9.31
C GLN A 560 0.98 -8.75 8.70
N HIS A 561 0.49 -8.54 7.48
CA HIS A 561 -0.44 -9.46 6.84
C HIS A 561 0.14 -9.96 5.53
N LEU A 562 0.32 -11.27 5.39
CA LEU A 562 0.68 -11.90 4.12
C LEU A 562 -0.60 -12.30 3.39
N TYR A 563 -0.64 -12.03 2.10
CA TYR A 563 -1.78 -12.40 1.26
C TYR A 563 -1.34 -12.71 -0.16
N LEU A 564 -2.17 -13.52 -0.83
CA LEU A 564 -2.11 -13.75 -2.26
C LEU A 564 -3.11 -12.84 -2.97
N TYR A 565 -2.72 -12.28 -4.11
CA TYR A 565 -3.61 -11.61 -5.04
C TYR A 565 -3.73 -12.43 -6.33
N HIS A 566 -4.96 -12.85 -6.65
CA HIS A 566 -5.28 -13.53 -7.90
C HIS A 566 -5.66 -12.50 -8.97
N VAL A 567 -4.77 -12.30 -9.93
CA VAL A 567 -4.87 -11.27 -10.98
C VAL A 567 -6.15 -11.41 -11.84
N PRO A 568 -6.54 -12.59 -12.35
CA PRO A 568 -7.71 -12.73 -13.22
C PRO A 568 -9.04 -12.38 -12.52
N THR A 569 -9.22 -12.83 -11.27
CA THR A 569 -10.48 -12.63 -10.52
C THR A 569 -10.43 -11.47 -9.54
N LYS A 570 -9.30 -10.76 -9.45
CA LYS A 570 -9.02 -9.66 -8.50
C LYS A 570 -9.23 -10.04 -7.03
N ARG A 571 -9.07 -11.32 -6.68
CA ARG A 571 -9.33 -11.85 -5.34
C ARG A 571 -8.09 -11.70 -4.46
N ILE A 572 -8.26 -11.07 -3.30
CA ILE A 572 -7.30 -11.12 -2.20
C ILE A 572 -7.62 -12.37 -1.36
N VAL A 573 -6.60 -13.12 -0.97
CA VAL A 573 -6.70 -14.26 -0.06
C VAL A 573 -5.60 -14.13 1.00
N PRO A 574 -5.90 -13.81 2.27
CA PRO A 574 -4.88 -13.81 3.32
C PRO A 574 -4.31 -15.22 3.50
N ILE A 575 -3.02 -15.28 3.77
CA ILE A 575 -2.31 -16.51 4.13
C ILE A 575 -1.69 -16.44 5.53
N GLY A 576 -1.72 -15.27 6.18
CA GLY A 576 -1.44 -15.14 7.61
C GLY A 576 -1.46 -13.71 8.12
N HIS A 577 -1.71 -13.56 9.42
CA HIS A 577 -1.61 -12.30 10.16
C HIS A 577 -0.63 -12.53 11.31
N PHE A 578 0.41 -11.72 11.40
CA PHE A 578 1.54 -11.96 12.28
C PHE A 578 1.80 -10.73 13.15
N ASP A 579 1.81 -10.94 14.46
CA ASP A 579 2.14 -9.88 15.42
C ASP A 579 3.55 -9.36 15.17
N SER A 580 3.68 -8.04 15.12
CA SER A 580 4.94 -7.33 14.93
C SER A 580 5.16 -6.46 16.16
N PRO A 581 5.99 -6.90 17.14
CA PRO A 581 6.20 -6.17 18.39
C PRO A 581 6.79 -4.77 18.16
N PRO A 582 6.42 -3.75 18.96
CA PRO A 582 6.80 -2.35 18.72
C PRO A 582 8.31 -2.07 18.63
N GLU A 583 9.14 -2.89 19.28
CA GLU A 583 10.61 -2.83 19.25
C GLU A 583 11.19 -3.15 17.86
N TYR A 584 10.43 -3.79 16.96
CA TYR A 584 10.81 -4.00 15.56
C TYR A 584 10.46 -2.77 14.72
N GLY A 585 11.30 -1.74 14.83
CA GLY A 585 11.21 -0.48 14.12
C GLY A 585 12.53 0.01 13.52
N GLY A 586 12.46 1.07 12.70
CA GLY A 586 13.64 1.75 12.14
C GLY A 586 14.52 0.86 11.26
N GLU A 587 15.82 0.88 11.53
CA GLU A 587 16.82 0.04 10.83
C GLU A 587 16.64 -1.46 11.14
N TRP A 588 16.23 -1.76 12.37
CA TRP A 588 16.11 -3.10 12.95
C TRP A 588 14.79 -3.83 12.58
N ARG A 589 13.81 -3.13 12.00
CA ARG A 589 12.49 -3.71 11.68
C ARG A 589 12.58 -5.04 10.91
N CYS A 590 11.65 -5.94 11.21
CA CYS A 590 11.47 -7.17 10.46
C CYS A 590 10.39 -6.95 9.40
N ASP A 591 10.80 -6.58 8.20
CA ASP A 591 9.94 -6.64 7.01
C ASP A 591 9.82 -8.12 6.62
N THR A 592 8.59 -8.62 6.36
CA THR A 592 8.41 -10.09 6.28
C THR A 592 9.02 -10.71 5.04
N HIS A 593 9.11 -9.93 3.96
CA HIS A 593 9.73 -10.29 2.70
C HIS A 593 9.35 -11.73 2.27
N PRO A 594 8.12 -12.02 1.80
CA PRO A 594 7.76 -13.38 1.41
C PRO A 594 8.56 -13.86 0.18
N ARG A 595 9.30 -14.97 0.30
CA ARG A 595 9.97 -15.68 -0.81
C ARG A 595 9.14 -16.91 -1.17
N VAL A 596 9.10 -17.24 -2.46
CA VAL A 596 8.35 -18.40 -2.98
C VAL A 596 9.31 -19.53 -3.34
N SER A 597 8.89 -20.77 -3.12
CA SER A 597 9.56 -21.98 -3.62
C SER A 597 9.57 -22.06 -5.16
N ARG A 598 10.50 -22.84 -5.72
CA ARG A 598 10.67 -23.04 -7.17
C ARG A 598 9.41 -23.66 -7.81
N ASP A 599 8.76 -24.59 -7.10
CA ASP A 599 7.49 -25.22 -7.48
C ASP A 599 6.25 -24.29 -7.33
N GLY A 600 6.42 -23.16 -6.64
CA GLY A 600 5.34 -22.21 -6.33
C GLY A 600 4.37 -22.64 -5.24
N THR A 601 4.63 -23.73 -4.50
CA THR A 601 3.71 -24.29 -3.50
C THR A 601 3.93 -23.80 -2.07
N LYS A 602 5.09 -23.19 -1.77
CA LYS A 602 5.48 -22.77 -0.42
C LYS A 602 5.88 -21.30 -0.41
N VAL A 603 5.63 -20.62 0.70
CA VAL A 603 6.12 -19.26 0.98
C VAL A 603 6.92 -19.30 2.28
N VAL A 604 8.13 -18.77 2.29
CA VAL A 604 8.90 -18.53 3.52
C VAL A 604 8.97 -17.03 3.78
N PHE A 605 8.79 -16.64 5.03
CA PHE A 605 8.84 -15.24 5.48
C PHE A 605 9.60 -15.12 6.80
N ASP A 606 10.11 -13.92 7.07
CA ASP A 606 10.86 -13.61 8.28
C ASP A 606 9.93 -12.90 9.27
N SER A 607 9.90 -13.31 10.55
CA SER A 607 9.02 -12.69 11.54
C SER A 607 9.49 -12.87 12.99
N PRO A 608 9.15 -11.95 13.90
CA PRO A 608 9.30 -12.14 15.35
C PRO A 608 8.03 -12.69 16.04
N CYS A 609 6.99 -13.07 15.29
CA CYS A 609 5.66 -13.36 15.85
C CYS A 609 5.59 -14.53 16.85
N GLY A 610 6.59 -15.41 16.89
CA GLY A 610 6.71 -16.49 17.89
C GLY A 610 7.13 -16.04 19.29
N GLY A 611 7.50 -14.75 19.47
CA GLY A 611 7.94 -14.20 20.77
C GLY A 611 9.36 -14.61 21.20
N ASN A 612 10.11 -15.27 20.33
CA ASN A 612 11.47 -15.77 20.54
C ASN A 612 12.49 -15.13 19.58
N GLY A 613 12.31 -13.83 19.32
CA GLY A 613 13.08 -13.06 18.35
C GLY A 613 12.75 -13.40 16.89
N ARG A 614 13.50 -12.84 15.94
CA ARG A 614 13.34 -13.07 14.51
C ARG A 614 13.61 -14.54 14.16
N GLN A 615 12.67 -15.18 13.48
CA GLN A 615 12.79 -16.53 12.94
C GLN A 615 12.23 -16.59 11.51
N MET A 616 12.59 -17.63 10.77
CA MET A 616 11.97 -17.99 9.49
C MET A 616 10.76 -18.91 9.69
N TYR A 617 9.69 -18.65 8.95
CA TYR A 617 8.44 -19.39 8.95
C TYR A 617 8.03 -19.77 7.54
N LEU A 618 7.44 -20.95 7.38
CA LEU A 618 6.96 -21.50 6.12
C LEU A 618 5.43 -21.66 6.14
N ILE A 619 4.82 -21.36 4.99
CA ILE A 619 3.40 -21.52 4.69
C ILE A 619 3.28 -22.41 3.45
N ASP A 620 2.44 -23.45 3.50
CA ASP A 620 2.06 -24.20 2.31
C ASP A 620 0.80 -23.56 1.67
N ILE A 621 0.94 -23.07 0.44
CA ILE A 621 -0.11 -22.39 -0.32
C ILE A 621 -0.69 -23.25 -1.45
N SER A 622 -0.27 -24.52 -1.59
CA SER A 622 -0.70 -25.46 -2.65
C SER A 622 -2.23 -25.51 -2.83
N SER A 623 -2.94 -25.70 -1.72
CA SER A 623 -4.41 -25.73 -1.64
C SER A 623 -5.10 -24.41 -2.02
N VAL A 624 -4.41 -23.27 -1.88
CA VAL A 624 -4.97 -21.93 -2.20
C VAL A 624 -4.88 -21.66 -3.71
N ILE A 625 -3.79 -22.09 -4.34
CA ILE A 625 -3.51 -21.89 -5.77
C ILE A 625 -4.00 -23.04 -6.66
N GLY A 626 -4.57 -24.11 -6.08
CA GLY A 626 -5.11 -25.26 -6.82
C GLY A 626 -4.06 -26.26 -7.34
N LYS A 627 -2.87 -26.30 -6.73
CA LYS A 627 -1.81 -27.29 -7.03
C LYS A 627 -1.73 -28.35 -5.92
N GLU A 628 -2.74 -29.21 -5.80
CA GLU A 628 -2.62 -30.34 -4.85
C GLU A 628 -1.45 -31.25 -5.23
N ARG A 629 -0.64 -31.67 -4.26
CA ARG A 629 0.41 -32.68 -4.49
C ARG A 629 -0.26 -33.98 -4.93
N SER A 630 0.17 -34.50 -6.09
CA SER A 630 -0.05 -35.91 -6.41
C SER A 630 0.59 -36.75 -5.31
N GLN A 631 -0.18 -37.65 -4.69
CA GLN A 631 0.29 -38.55 -3.62
C GLN A 631 1.27 -39.60 -4.17
#